data_AF-A0A395M4A4-F1
#
_entry.id   AF-A0A395M4A4-F1
#
_cell.length_a   1.000
_cell.length_b   1.000
_cell.length_c   1.000
_cell.angle_alpha   90.00
_cell.angle_beta   90.00
_cell.angle_gamma   90.00
#
_symmetry.space_group_name_H-M   'P 1'
#
loop_
_entity.id
_entity.type
_entity.pdbx_description
1 polymer ?
#
loop_
_entity_poly.entity_id
_entity_poly.type
_entity_poly.pdbx_seq_one_letter_code
_entity_poly.pdbx_strand_id
1 'polypeptide(L)'
;MLPSPPPSAFSFLRPPRNLASQFELTTQSALPDHPTVADLPRAVWRNKRYVLGESLSRKGSKGRKSWIKRHGLFLVEIDTNDSPLSPYWACRLCDAKGQPEFFAAAATSSAADNLRKSHRIFESSQAADPDLSTDESERPKRRRLQYSTVPRARVKTIRELSLGLLINTNVPFSFFSDTFFQQLAWQLDPHLSDQIPWSRQSMGRLLGDMYKSKKDEIKQELSDALTKIHLGFDLWTSPNRHAVMAVTAHFLDRQGKHQSRLLAL
;
A
#
# COMPACT_ATOMS: atom_id res chain seq x y z
N MET A 1 -38.95 6.21 16.32
CA MET A 1 -37.75 5.41 16.00
C MET A 1 -37.65 4.32 17.04
N LEU A 2 -37.74 3.05 16.64
CA LEU A 2 -37.62 1.91 17.56
C LEU A 2 -36.13 1.70 17.92
N PRO A 3 -35.80 1.43 19.20
CA PRO A 3 -34.43 1.13 19.60
C PRO A 3 -33.94 -0.17 18.96
N SER A 4 -32.67 -0.20 18.57
CA SER A 4 -32.03 -1.39 18.01
C SER A 4 -32.06 -2.53 19.03
N PRO A 5 -32.29 -3.78 18.59
CA PRO A 5 -32.35 -4.92 19.50
C PRO A 5 -30.98 -5.16 20.16
N PRO A 6 -30.95 -5.60 21.43
CA PRO A 6 -29.71 -5.91 22.13
C PRO A 6 -28.98 -7.08 21.45
N PRO A 7 -27.64 -7.09 21.49
CA PRO A 7 -26.86 -8.16 20.87
C PRO A 7 -27.16 -9.53 21.50
N SER A 8 -27.35 -10.53 20.64
CA SER A 8 -27.67 -11.91 21.03
C SER A 8 -26.58 -12.54 21.92
N ALA A 9 -26.97 -13.32 22.93
CA ALA A 9 -26.06 -14.07 23.80
C ALA A 9 -25.08 -14.99 23.04
N PHE A 10 -25.46 -15.46 21.84
CA PHE A 10 -24.60 -16.28 20.98
C PHE A 10 -23.42 -15.50 20.37
N SER A 11 -23.46 -14.16 20.38
CA SER A 11 -22.33 -13.34 19.91
C SER A 11 -21.11 -13.45 20.84
N PHE A 12 -21.32 -13.78 22.12
CA PHE A 12 -20.28 -14.01 23.13
C PHE A 12 -19.64 -15.40 23.07
N LEU A 13 -20.23 -16.34 22.32
CA LEU A 13 -19.70 -17.69 22.13
C LEU A 13 -18.71 -17.80 20.96
N ARG A 14 -18.44 -16.70 20.24
CA ARG A 14 -17.43 -16.71 19.18
C ARG A 14 -16.04 -16.88 19.82
N PRO A 15 -15.19 -17.77 19.29
CA PRO A 15 -13.82 -17.88 19.75
C PRO A 15 -13.13 -16.51 19.71
N PRO A 16 -12.17 -16.25 20.61
CA PRO A 16 -11.43 -14.99 20.61
C PRO A 16 -10.91 -14.75 19.20
N ARG A 17 -11.36 -13.66 18.57
CA ARG A 17 -11.02 -13.38 17.18
C ARG A 17 -9.52 -13.25 17.11
N ASN A 18 -8.88 -14.17 16.39
CA ASN A 18 -7.47 -14.02 16.03
C ASN A 18 -7.28 -12.68 15.29
N LEU A 19 -6.05 -12.17 15.29
CA LEU A 19 -5.73 -10.86 14.73
C LEU A 19 -6.15 -10.78 13.26
N ALA A 20 -5.91 -11.83 12.48
CA ALA A 20 -6.28 -11.89 11.06
C ALA A 20 -7.79 -11.63 10.85
N SER A 21 -8.66 -12.34 11.56
CA SER A 21 -10.11 -12.18 11.46
C SER A 21 -10.58 -10.80 11.96
N GLN A 22 -9.91 -10.21 12.96
CA GLN A 22 -10.22 -8.83 13.38
C GLN A 22 -9.93 -7.81 12.27
N PHE A 23 -8.78 -7.95 11.60
CA PHE A 23 -8.44 -7.09 10.47
C PHE A 23 -9.38 -7.30 9.28
N GLU A 24 -9.72 -8.53 8.93
CA GLU A 24 -10.67 -8.83 7.85
C GLU A 24 -12.04 -8.17 8.09
N LEU A 25 -12.57 -8.26 9.32
CA LEU A 25 -13.86 -7.66 9.66
C LEU A 25 -13.82 -6.13 9.66
N THR A 26 -12.72 -5.52 10.11
CA THR A 26 -12.57 -4.05 10.12
C THR A 26 -12.24 -3.48 8.74
N THR A 27 -11.78 -4.31 7.80
CA THR A 27 -11.49 -3.90 6.41
C THR A 27 -12.75 -3.73 5.56
N GLN A 28 -13.89 -4.30 5.97
CA GLN A 28 -15.13 -4.27 5.17
C GLN A 28 -15.77 -2.88 5.04
N SER A 29 -15.37 -1.93 5.87
CA SER A 29 -15.82 -0.53 5.76
C SER A 29 -14.95 0.23 4.74
N ALA A 30 -15.61 0.93 3.81
CA ALA A 30 -14.90 1.86 2.93
C ALA A 30 -14.20 2.96 3.76
N LEU A 31 -12.96 3.28 3.40
CA LEU A 31 -12.25 4.40 4.01
C LEU A 31 -12.87 5.73 3.55
N PRO A 32 -12.96 6.75 4.43
CA PRO A 32 -13.38 8.08 4.03
C PRO A 32 -12.35 8.74 3.09
N ASP A 33 -12.73 9.84 2.44
CA ASP A 33 -11.86 10.58 1.49
C ASP A 33 -10.55 11.08 2.11
N HIS A 34 -10.58 11.37 3.41
CA HIS A 34 -9.44 11.83 4.19
C HIS A 34 -9.18 10.88 5.36
N PRO A 35 -8.64 9.67 5.10
CA PRO A 35 -8.48 8.68 6.14
C PRO A 35 -7.37 9.12 7.10
N THR A 36 -7.66 8.92 8.39
CA THR A 36 -6.74 9.06 9.51
C THR A 36 -6.33 7.68 10.02
N VAL A 37 -5.44 7.60 11.03
CA VAL A 37 -5.08 6.32 11.64
C VAL A 37 -6.30 5.65 12.30
N ALA A 38 -7.25 6.45 12.79
CA ALA A 38 -8.47 5.94 13.41
C ALA A 38 -9.34 5.14 12.42
N ASP A 39 -9.31 5.49 11.14
CA ASP A 39 -10.12 4.83 10.11
C ASP A 39 -9.51 3.51 9.64
N LEU A 40 -8.27 3.21 10.04
CA LEU A 40 -7.57 2.01 9.58
C LEU A 40 -8.11 0.74 10.24
N PRO A 41 -8.10 -0.40 9.50
CA PRO A 41 -8.39 -1.71 10.06
C PRO A 41 -7.51 -1.95 11.29
N ARG A 42 -8.15 -2.35 12.39
CA ARG A 42 -7.53 -2.47 13.71
C ARG A 42 -7.80 -3.82 14.33
N ALA A 43 -6.81 -4.30 15.09
CA ALA A 43 -6.95 -5.45 15.95
C ALA A 43 -6.59 -5.07 17.39
N VAL A 44 -7.28 -5.70 18.34
CA VAL A 44 -7.03 -5.52 19.77
C VAL A 44 -6.54 -6.83 20.36
N TRP A 45 -5.45 -6.75 21.12
CA TRP A 45 -4.90 -7.89 21.86
C TRP A 45 -4.34 -7.43 23.20
N ARG A 46 -4.73 -8.09 24.30
CA ARG A 46 -4.31 -7.76 25.68
C ARG A 46 -4.39 -6.25 25.99
N ASN A 47 -5.53 -5.64 25.64
CA ASN A 47 -5.80 -4.21 25.83
C ASN A 47 -4.89 -3.24 25.05
N LYS A 48 -4.13 -3.74 24.07
CA LYS A 48 -3.35 -2.93 23.13
C LYS A 48 -3.99 -2.94 21.76
N ARG A 49 -3.86 -1.81 21.05
CA ARG A 49 -4.42 -1.60 19.71
C ARG A 49 -3.32 -1.66 18.67
N TYR A 50 -3.61 -2.33 17.56
CA TYR A 50 -2.66 -2.56 16.48
C TYR A 50 -3.29 -2.24 15.13
N VAL A 51 -2.51 -1.62 14.25
CA VAL A 51 -2.83 -1.45 12.83
C VAL A 51 -1.81 -2.21 11.98
N LEU A 52 -2.19 -2.54 10.74
CA LEU A 52 -1.25 -3.11 9.78
C LEU A 52 -0.18 -2.08 9.41
N GLY A 53 1.08 -2.45 9.53
CA GLY A 53 2.19 -1.55 9.24
C GLY A 53 2.26 -1.12 7.77
N GLU A 54 1.66 -1.88 6.85
CA GLU A 54 1.59 -1.49 5.43
C GLU A 54 0.52 -0.42 5.13
N SER A 55 -0.42 -0.22 6.05
CA SER A 55 -1.45 0.81 5.98
C SER A 55 -0.92 2.19 6.38
N LEU A 56 0.22 2.26 7.08
CA LEU A 56 0.88 3.50 7.46
C LEU A 56 1.95 3.90 6.44
N SER A 57 2.04 5.20 6.15
CA SER A 57 3.06 5.70 5.24
C SER A 57 4.46 5.66 5.86
N ARG A 58 5.43 5.39 5.00
CA ARG A 58 6.86 5.55 5.29
C ARG A 58 7.59 6.05 4.05
N LYS A 59 7.98 7.33 4.06
CA LYS A 59 8.83 7.94 3.04
C LYS A 59 10.10 7.10 2.81
N GLY A 60 10.41 6.82 1.55
CA GLY A 60 11.63 6.09 1.15
C GLY A 60 11.64 4.59 1.48
N SER A 61 10.55 4.02 2.00
CA SER A 61 10.48 2.57 2.23
C SER A 61 10.36 1.82 0.92
N LYS A 62 11.30 0.90 0.67
CA LYS A 62 11.20 -0.10 -0.42
C LYS A 62 10.36 -1.33 -0.05
N GLY A 63 9.60 -1.25 1.05
CA GLY A 63 8.92 -2.40 1.64
C GLY A 63 9.87 -3.38 2.33
N ARG A 64 9.30 -4.31 3.11
CA ARG A 64 10.07 -5.37 3.77
C ARG A 64 10.29 -6.53 2.80
N LYS A 65 11.54 -6.95 2.61
CA LYS A 65 11.95 -8.06 1.73
C LYS A 65 12.14 -9.41 2.43
N SER A 66 12.14 -9.44 3.77
CA SER A 66 12.40 -10.67 4.52
C SER A 66 11.36 -11.75 4.27
N TRP A 67 11.80 -13.01 4.14
CA TRP A 67 10.96 -14.18 3.91
C TRP A 67 9.88 -14.39 4.99
N ILE A 68 10.14 -13.97 6.24
CA ILE A 68 9.16 -14.06 7.34
C ILE A 68 7.87 -13.29 7.04
N LYS A 69 7.90 -12.34 6.08
CA LYS A 69 6.71 -11.62 5.61
C LYS A 69 5.60 -12.56 5.14
N ARG A 70 5.95 -13.73 4.58
CA ARG A 70 4.97 -14.71 4.10
C ARG A 70 4.24 -15.43 5.25
N HIS A 71 4.82 -15.44 6.45
CA HIS A 71 4.37 -16.27 7.58
C HIS A 71 3.76 -15.48 8.75
N GLY A 72 3.60 -14.16 8.61
CA GLY A 72 3.04 -13.35 9.68
C GLY A 72 2.61 -11.96 9.23
N LEU A 73 2.11 -11.20 10.20
CA LEU A 73 1.57 -9.86 10.00
C LEU A 73 2.53 -8.84 10.60
N PHE A 74 2.87 -7.80 9.85
CA PHE A 74 3.60 -6.66 10.41
C PHE A 74 2.61 -5.67 10.99
N LEU A 75 2.72 -5.43 12.29
CA LEU A 75 1.80 -4.63 13.07
C LEU A 75 2.53 -3.41 13.64
N VAL A 76 1.78 -2.34 13.89
CA VAL A 76 2.25 -1.17 14.61
C VAL A 76 1.28 -0.95 15.76
N GLU A 77 1.81 -0.95 16.98
CA GLU A 77 1.03 -0.56 18.17
C GLU A 77 0.67 0.92 18.06
N ILE A 78 -0.56 1.29 18.41
CA ILE A 78 -1.02 2.67 18.44
C ILE A 78 -1.44 3.07 19.86
N ASP A 79 -1.12 4.30 20.26
CA ASP A 79 -1.52 4.85 21.56
C ASP A 79 -3.00 5.27 21.57
N THR A 80 -3.46 5.92 22.66
CA THR A 80 -4.83 6.43 22.79
C THR A 80 -5.19 7.49 21.75
N ASN A 81 -4.19 8.23 21.24
CA ASN A 81 -4.32 9.31 20.27
C ASN A 81 -4.07 8.82 18.84
N ASP A 82 -4.12 7.51 18.61
CA ASP A 82 -3.86 6.84 17.34
C ASP A 82 -2.47 7.16 16.73
N SER A 83 -1.51 7.52 17.58
CA SER A 83 -0.13 7.75 17.18
C SER A 83 0.66 6.43 17.15
N PRO A 84 1.45 6.18 16.09
CA PRO A 84 2.19 4.95 15.95
C PRO A 84 3.35 4.86 16.96
N LEU A 85 3.41 3.74 17.68
CA LEU A 85 4.44 3.40 18.66
C LEU A 85 5.44 2.40 18.07
N SER A 86 5.58 1.24 18.71
CA SER A 86 6.55 0.22 18.36
C SER A 86 6.00 -0.74 17.30
N PRO A 87 6.81 -1.12 16.30
CA PRO A 87 6.39 -2.10 15.32
C PRO A 87 6.71 -3.53 15.74
N TYR A 88 5.78 -4.42 15.46
CA TYR A 88 5.83 -5.83 15.77
C TYR A 88 5.61 -6.68 14.53
N TRP A 89 6.01 -7.94 14.61
CA TRP A 89 5.61 -8.99 13.69
C TRP A 89 4.89 -10.05 14.51
N ALA A 90 3.67 -10.40 14.11
CA ALA A 90 2.87 -11.44 14.73
C ALA A 90 2.88 -12.70 13.84
N CYS A 91 3.19 -13.86 14.43
CA CYS A 91 3.18 -15.11 13.69
C CYS A 91 1.75 -15.53 13.32
N ARG A 92 1.46 -15.77 12.04
CA ARG A 92 0.12 -16.16 11.59
C ARG A 92 -0.29 -17.54 12.12
N LEU A 93 0.67 -18.45 12.28
CA LEU A 93 0.40 -19.80 12.78
C LEU A 93 0.12 -19.82 14.29
N CYS A 94 0.78 -18.95 15.07
CA CYS A 94 0.45 -18.76 16.48
C CYS A 94 -0.90 -18.06 16.64
N ASP A 95 -1.17 -17.05 15.80
CA ASP A 95 -2.45 -16.33 15.77
C ASP A 95 -3.63 -17.27 15.46
N ALA A 96 -3.47 -18.17 14.48
CA ALA A 96 -4.48 -19.18 14.14
C ALA A 96 -4.80 -20.13 15.30
N LYS A 97 -3.86 -20.36 16.22
CA LYS A 97 -4.06 -21.13 17.45
C LYS A 97 -4.73 -20.31 18.58
N GLY A 98 -5.08 -19.05 18.33
CA GLY A 98 -5.67 -18.14 19.31
C GLY A 98 -4.67 -17.57 20.33
N GLN A 99 -3.37 -17.79 20.13
CA GLN A 99 -2.30 -17.29 21.00
C GLN A 99 -1.22 -16.62 20.14
N PRO A 100 -1.48 -15.43 19.58
CA PRO A 100 -0.51 -14.71 18.76
C PRO A 100 0.75 -14.36 19.56
N GLU A 101 1.89 -14.71 18.98
CA GLU A 101 3.21 -14.31 19.48
C GLU A 101 3.75 -13.12 18.70
N PHE A 102 4.21 -12.11 19.42
CA PHE A 102 4.68 -10.85 18.88
C PHE A 102 6.20 -10.73 19.03
N PHE A 103 6.87 -10.34 17.95
CA PHE A 103 8.31 -10.14 17.92
C PHE A 103 8.61 -8.72 17.46
N ALA A 104 9.59 -8.05 18.09
CA ALA A 104 9.97 -6.69 17.71
C ALA A 104 10.42 -6.65 16.24
N ALA A 105 9.80 -5.79 15.44
CA ALA A 105 9.97 -5.81 13.99
C ALA A 105 11.26 -5.11 13.50
N ALA A 106 12.12 -4.67 14.42
CA ALA A 106 13.41 -4.04 14.14
C ALA A 106 14.46 -5.03 13.63
N ALA A 107 14.29 -6.32 13.95
CA ALA A 107 15.09 -7.42 13.44
C ALA A 107 14.16 -8.61 13.09
N THR A 108 14.66 -9.54 12.30
CA THR A 108 13.90 -10.71 11.85
C THR A 108 14.34 -12.01 12.52
N SER A 109 15.45 -12.01 13.26
CA SER A 109 16.05 -13.20 13.85
C SER A 109 15.10 -13.93 14.81
N SER A 110 14.53 -13.22 15.79
CA SER A 110 13.62 -13.83 16.77
C SER A 110 12.35 -14.41 16.13
N ALA A 111 11.81 -13.72 15.12
CA ALA A 111 10.68 -14.20 14.35
C ALA A 111 11.03 -15.44 13.52
N ALA A 112 12.21 -15.46 12.87
CA ALA A 112 12.72 -16.60 12.13
C ALA A 112 12.97 -17.80 13.07
N ASP A 113 13.52 -17.58 14.26
CA ASP A 113 13.76 -18.62 15.24
C ASP A 113 12.45 -19.23 15.76
N ASN A 114 11.40 -18.43 15.94
CA ASN A 114 10.08 -18.96 16.25
C ASN A 114 9.53 -19.85 15.12
N LEU A 115 9.64 -19.41 13.87
CA LEU A 115 9.23 -20.21 12.72
C LEU A 115 9.96 -21.56 12.66
N ARG A 116 11.26 -21.58 12.97
CA ARG A 116 12.07 -22.80 13.03
C ARG A 116 11.67 -23.72 14.18
N LYS A 117 11.63 -23.19 15.42
CA LYS A 117 11.43 -23.98 16.65
C LYS A 117 9.98 -24.45 16.81
N SER A 118 9.02 -23.55 16.60
CA SER A 118 7.60 -23.80 16.89
C SER A 118 6.83 -24.35 15.68
N HIS A 119 7.31 -24.09 14.47
CA HIS A 119 6.59 -24.44 13.23
C HIS A 119 7.41 -25.27 12.23
N ARG A 120 8.70 -25.53 12.49
CA ARG A 120 9.61 -26.25 11.58
C ARG A 120 9.68 -25.63 10.18
N ILE A 121 9.47 -24.31 10.08
CA ILE A 121 9.58 -23.56 8.83
C ILE A 121 10.96 -22.92 8.78
N PHE A 122 11.68 -23.23 7.71
CA PHE A 122 13.01 -22.70 7.43
C PHE A 122 12.96 -21.74 6.25
N GLU A 123 13.93 -20.84 6.19
CA GLU A 123 14.16 -20.03 5.00
C GLU A 123 14.51 -20.98 3.86
N SER A 124 13.64 -21.08 2.85
CA SER A 124 13.98 -21.79 1.62
C SER A 124 15.18 -21.09 1.01
N SER A 125 16.27 -21.82 0.75
CA SER A 125 17.54 -21.36 0.20
C SER A 125 17.46 -20.89 -1.27
N GLN A 126 16.35 -20.30 -1.69
CA GLN A 126 16.24 -19.70 -3.01
C GLN A 126 16.68 -18.24 -2.95
N ALA A 127 17.79 -17.97 -3.66
CA ALA A 127 18.59 -16.75 -3.78
C ALA A 127 19.72 -16.60 -2.73
N ALA A 128 20.66 -17.55 -2.75
CA ALA A 128 22.05 -17.17 -2.54
C ALA A 128 22.50 -16.37 -3.78
N ASP A 129 22.52 -15.05 -3.68
CA ASP A 129 23.50 -14.27 -4.43
C ASP A 129 24.84 -14.52 -3.74
N PRO A 130 25.83 -15.14 -4.42
CA PRO A 130 27.15 -15.27 -3.85
C PRO A 130 27.89 -13.97 -4.15
N ASP A 131 27.97 -13.04 -3.19
CA ASP A 131 29.27 -12.41 -2.94
C ASP A 131 29.38 -11.60 -1.64
N LEU A 132 30.62 -11.60 -1.13
CA LEU A 132 31.26 -10.74 -0.13
C LEU A 132 31.07 -11.06 1.36
N SER A 133 32.04 -11.83 1.84
CA SER A 133 32.62 -11.66 3.17
C SER A 133 32.95 -10.19 3.44
N THR A 134 32.44 -9.62 4.52
CA THR A 134 33.01 -8.39 5.08
C THR A 134 32.82 -8.39 6.59
N ASP A 135 33.95 -8.60 7.24
CA ASP A 135 34.42 -8.03 8.51
C ASP A 135 33.36 -7.48 9.49
N GLU A 136 33.34 -8.04 10.70
CA GLU A 136 32.61 -7.53 11.86
C GLU A 136 33.26 -6.22 12.34
N SER A 137 32.96 -5.12 11.66
CA SER A 137 33.29 -3.77 12.11
C SER A 137 32.03 -2.91 12.13
N GLU A 138 31.72 -2.40 13.32
CA GLU A 138 30.66 -1.45 13.70
C GLU A 138 29.42 -1.40 12.80
N ARG A 139 28.42 -2.25 13.11
CA ARG A 139 27.08 -2.10 12.52
C ARG A 139 26.52 -0.72 12.89
N PRO A 140 26.22 0.18 11.92
CA PRO A 140 25.58 1.44 12.23
C PRO A 140 24.26 1.14 12.95
N LYS A 141 24.01 1.83 14.07
CA LYS A 141 22.75 1.73 14.85
C LYS A 141 21.59 1.74 13.87
N ARG A 142 20.95 0.57 13.69
CA ARG A 142 19.89 0.39 12.69
C ARG A 142 18.81 1.43 12.95
N ARG A 143 18.55 2.30 11.95
CA ARG A 143 17.53 3.35 12.05
C ARG A 143 16.22 2.73 12.52
N ARG A 144 15.69 3.25 13.64
CA ARG A 144 14.39 2.85 14.18
C ARG A 144 13.35 2.95 13.06
N LEU A 145 12.55 1.91 12.89
CA LEU A 145 11.47 1.86 11.91
C LEU A 145 10.39 2.88 12.30
N GLN A 146 10.57 4.14 11.90
CA GLN A 146 9.60 5.22 12.16
C GLN A 146 8.43 5.08 11.18
N TYR A 147 7.23 5.02 11.73
CA TYR A 147 5.98 5.04 10.97
C TYR A 147 5.39 6.44 11.09
N SER A 148 4.86 6.97 9.99
CA SER A 148 4.14 8.24 10.01
C SER A 148 2.73 8.03 10.54
N THR A 149 2.15 9.08 11.13
CA THR A 149 0.72 9.20 11.45
C THR A 149 -0.15 9.32 10.19
N VAL A 150 0.44 9.42 8.99
CA VAL A 150 -0.30 9.57 7.74
C VAL A 150 -0.60 8.19 7.14
N PRO A 151 -1.87 7.84 6.90
CA PRO A 151 -2.23 6.63 6.18
C PRO A 151 -1.66 6.59 4.77
N ARG A 152 -1.21 5.42 4.34
CA ARG A 152 -0.68 5.17 3.00
C ARG A 152 -1.73 5.41 1.91
N ALA A 153 -3.01 5.13 2.21
CA ALA A 153 -4.13 5.42 1.32
C ALA A 153 -4.22 6.91 0.99
N ARG A 154 -4.15 7.78 2.02
CA ARG A 154 -4.15 9.24 1.84
C ARG A 154 -2.98 9.70 0.97
N VAL A 155 -1.77 9.17 1.21
CA VAL A 155 -0.59 9.47 0.37
C VAL A 155 -0.80 9.02 -1.08
N LYS A 156 -1.42 7.85 -1.30
CA LYS A 156 -1.72 7.34 -2.65
C LYS A 156 -2.70 8.27 -3.37
N THR A 157 -3.79 8.68 -2.72
CA THR A 157 -4.78 9.61 -3.29
C THR A 157 -4.13 10.92 -3.71
N ILE A 158 -3.34 11.54 -2.84
CA ILE A 158 -2.69 12.83 -3.18
C ILE A 158 -1.69 12.68 -4.32
N ARG A 159 -0.96 11.56 -4.37
CA ARG A 159 -0.05 11.24 -5.48
C ARG A 159 -0.80 11.11 -6.81
N GLU A 160 -1.92 10.41 -6.83
CA GLU A 160 -2.77 10.27 -8.01
C GLU A 160 -3.34 11.62 -8.46
N LEU A 161 -3.88 12.42 -7.53
CA LEU A 161 -4.38 13.77 -7.82
C LEU A 161 -3.27 14.70 -8.35
N SER A 162 -2.07 14.63 -7.78
CA SER A 162 -0.91 15.41 -8.22
C SER A 162 -0.53 15.06 -9.66
N LEU A 163 -0.53 13.77 -10.02
CA LEU A 163 -0.29 13.34 -11.39
C LEU A 163 -1.43 13.75 -12.33
N GLY A 164 -2.68 13.64 -11.87
CA GLY A 164 -3.85 14.11 -12.61
C GLY A 164 -3.75 15.59 -12.95
N LEU A 165 -3.29 16.41 -12.01
CA LEU A 165 -3.01 17.83 -12.25
C LEU A 165 -1.96 18.01 -13.36
N LEU A 166 -0.80 17.34 -13.27
CA LEU A 166 0.26 17.46 -14.30
C LEU A 166 -0.26 17.10 -15.70
N ILE A 167 -1.02 16.01 -15.80
CA ILE A 167 -1.53 15.48 -17.07
C ILE A 167 -2.60 16.43 -17.64
N ASN A 168 -3.55 16.87 -16.81
CA ASN A 168 -4.70 17.65 -17.26
C ASN A 168 -4.34 19.10 -17.61
N THR A 169 -3.37 19.70 -16.93
CA THR A 169 -2.95 21.09 -17.19
C THR A 169 -1.67 21.19 -18.00
N ASN A 170 -1.07 20.05 -18.37
CA ASN A 170 0.16 19.97 -19.15
C ASN A 170 1.32 20.80 -18.55
N VAL A 171 1.44 20.82 -17.24
CA VAL A 171 2.53 21.50 -16.52
C VAL A 171 3.75 20.58 -16.37
N PRO A 172 4.99 21.12 -16.32
CA PRO A 172 6.18 20.30 -16.20
C PRO A 172 6.24 19.55 -14.87
N PHE A 173 6.91 18.39 -14.84
CA PHE A 173 7.14 17.62 -13.59
C PHE A 173 7.84 18.40 -12.48
N SER A 174 8.52 19.50 -12.81
CA SER A 174 9.16 20.40 -11.84
C SER A 174 8.17 21.32 -11.12
N PHE A 175 6.89 21.35 -11.51
CA PHE A 175 5.86 22.19 -10.90
C PHE A 175 5.83 22.05 -9.37
N PHE A 176 5.86 20.82 -8.85
CA PHE A 176 5.84 20.55 -7.40
C PHE A 176 7.18 20.83 -6.69
N SER A 177 8.24 21.11 -7.45
CA SER A 177 9.51 21.57 -6.89
C SER A 177 9.53 23.09 -6.65
N ASP A 178 8.48 23.81 -7.06
CA ASP A 178 8.32 25.24 -6.75
C ASP A 178 8.27 25.50 -5.24
N THR A 179 8.93 26.57 -4.81
CA THR A 179 9.07 26.91 -3.39
C THR A 179 7.74 27.31 -2.76
N PHE A 180 6.90 28.06 -3.48
CA PHE A 180 5.60 28.49 -2.96
C PHE A 180 4.64 27.29 -2.87
N PHE A 181 4.67 26.39 -3.86
CA PHE A 181 3.91 25.15 -3.77
C PHE A 181 4.33 24.32 -2.54
N GLN A 182 5.64 24.13 -2.32
CA GLN A 182 6.12 23.33 -1.19
C GLN A 182 5.76 23.97 0.16
N GLN A 183 5.86 25.30 0.27
CA GLN A 183 5.42 26.03 1.45
C GLN A 183 3.92 25.90 1.68
N LEU A 184 3.11 26.07 0.63
CA LEU A 184 1.65 25.89 0.71
C LEU A 184 1.28 24.47 1.16
N ALA A 185 1.86 23.44 0.54
CA ALA A 185 1.63 22.05 0.91
C ALA A 185 2.03 21.75 2.35
N TRP A 186 3.14 22.33 2.81
CA TRP A 186 3.59 22.22 4.20
C TRP A 186 2.63 22.92 5.18
N GLN A 187 2.12 24.11 4.85
CA GLN A 187 1.16 24.83 5.70
C GLN A 187 -0.17 24.08 5.85
N LEU A 188 -0.60 23.34 4.81
CA LEU A 188 -1.82 22.56 4.85
C LEU A 188 -1.68 21.30 5.72
N ASP A 189 -0.59 20.55 5.55
CA ASP A 189 -0.31 19.35 6.34
C ASP A 189 1.19 18.98 6.28
N PRO A 190 1.98 19.35 7.30
CA PRO A 190 3.42 19.07 7.34
C PRO A 190 3.74 17.57 7.25
N HIS A 191 2.97 16.74 7.97
CA HIS A 191 3.20 15.31 8.03
C HIS A 191 2.96 14.65 6.68
N LEU A 192 1.91 15.05 5.96
CA LEU A 192 1.59 14.56 4.62
C LEU A 192 2.61 15.06 3.59
N SER A 193 2.96 16.35 3.64
CA SER A 193 3.95 16.95 2.73
C SER A 193 5.28 16.19 2.80
N ASP A 194 5.71 15.81 4.01
CA ASP A 194 6.91 15.01 4.20
C ASP A 194 6.82 13.60 3.59
N GLN A 195 5.64 13.01 3.43
CA GLN A 195 5.50 11.66 2.85
C GLN A 195 5.59 11.64 1.32
N ILE A 196 5.44 12.79 0.66
CA ILE A 196 5.38 12.88 -0.79
C ILE A 196 6.73 13.36 -1.34
N PRO A 197 7.35 12.62 -2.27
CA PRO A 197 8.58 13.06 -2.89
C PRO A 197 8.26 14.01 -4.06
N TRP A 198 8.24 15.32 -3.80
CA TRP A 198 7.83 16.37 -4.75
C TRP A 198 8.83 16.69 -5.88
N SER A 199 9.96 15.99 -5.95
CA SER A 199 10.97 16.30 -6.97
C SER A 199 10.55 15.87 -8.37
N ARG A 200 11.07 16.57 -9.39
CA ARG A 200 10.87 16.22 -10.82
C ARG A 200 11.07 14.73 -11.11
N GLN A 201 12.18 14.16 -10.63
CA GLN A 201 12.52 12.76 -10.86
C GLN A 201 11.55 11.81 -10.15
N SER A 202 11.05 12.21 -8.97
CA SER A 202 10.12 11.41 -8.19
C SER A 202 8.72 11.40 -8.82
N MET A 203 8.25 12.55 -9.31
CA MET A 203 6.99 12.64 -10.05
C MET A 203 7.05 11.87 -11.37
N GLY A 204 8.19 11.92 -12.08
CA GLY A 204 8.40 11.09 -13.28
C GLY A 204 8.35 9.59 -12.98
N ARG A 205 9.01 9.12 -11.92
CA ARG A 205 8.92 7.71 -11.48
C ARG A 205 7.50 7.33 -11.08
N LEU A 206 6.83 8.20 -10.33
CA LEU A 206 5.46 7.98 -9.89
C LEU A 206 4.51 7.84 -11.09
N LEU A 207 4.66 8.68 -12.12
CA LEU A 207 3.91 8.55 -13.37
C LEU A 207 4.17 7.20 -14.04
N GLY A 208 5.43 6.79 -14.13
CA GLY A 208 5.82 5.50 -14.72
C GLY A 208 5.20 4.30 -13.97
N ASP A 209 5.22 4.33 -12.64
CA ASP A 209 4.61 3.28 -11.80
C ASP A 209 3.08 3.28 -11.92
N MET A 210 2.45 4.47 -11.92
CA MET A 210 1.01 4.61 -12.12
C MET A 210 0.58 4.11 -13.50
N TYR A 211 1.33 4.46 -14.56
CA TYR A 211 1.08 3.99 -15.92
C TYR A 211 1.12 2.46 -15.99
N LYS A 212 2.12 1.82 -15.38
CA LYS A 212 2.20 0.34 -15.32
C LYS A 212 0.97 -0.26 -14.64
N SER A 213 0.59 0.27 -13.48
CA SER A 213 -0.61 -0.17 -12.76
C SER A 213 -1.88 -0.02 -13.61
N LYS A 214 -2.09 1.15 -14.21
CA LYS A 214 -3.26 1.43 -15.06
C LYS A 214 -3.25 0.62 -16.36
N LYS A 215 -2.08 0.33 -16.91
CA LYS A 215 -1.94 -0.55 -18.06
C LYS A 215 -2.37 -1.98 -17.71
N ASP A 216 -1.99 -2.49 -16.55
CA ASP A 216 -2.40 -3.81 -16.11
C ASP A 216 -3.91 -3.86 -15.80
N GLU A 217 -4.49 -2.80 -15.23
CA GLU A 217 -5.94 -2.64 -15.10
C GLU A 217 -6.65 -2.69 -16.46
N ILE A 218 -6.16 -1.95 -17.47
CA ILE A 218 -6.74 -1.98 -18.83
C ILE A 218 -6.57 -3.35 -19.49
N LYS A 219 -5.43 -4.04 -19.31
CA LYS A 219 -5.26 -5.41 -19.83
C LYS A 219 -6.31 -6.36 -19.24
N GLN A 220 -6.55 -6.25 -17.94
CA GLN A 220 -7.55 -7.05 -17.27
C GLN A 220 -8.95 -6.71 -17.81
N GLU A 221 -9.26 -5.42 -17.97
CA GLU A 221 -10.52 -4.94 -18.56
C GLU A 221 -10.75 -5.51 -19.97
N LEU A 222 -9.72 -5.54 -20.81
CA LEU A 222 -9.78 -6.12 -22.16
C LEU A 222 -9.94 -7.65 -22.12
N SER A 223 -9.23 -8.35 -21.23
CA SER A 223 -9.40 -9.79 -21.03
C SER A 223 -10.80 -10.17 -20.57
N ASP A 224 -11.47 -9.23 -19.93
CA ASP A 224 -12.78 -9.39 -19.31
C ASP A 224 -13.93 -8.86 -20.19
N ALA A 225 -13.61 -8.40 -21.40
CA ALA A 225 -14.60 -7.85 -22.34
C ALA A 225 -15.67 -8.90 -22.67
N LEU A 226 -16.95 -8.47 -22.64
CA LEU A 226 -18.08 -9.33 -23.01
C LEU A 226 -18.18 -9.54 -24.53
N THR A 227 -17.76 -8.55 -25.31
CA THR A 227 -17.81 -8.58 -26.77
C THR A 227 -16.42 -8.79 -27.37
N LYS A 228 -16.40 -9.08 -28.67
CA LYS A 228 -15.18 -8.90 -29.46
C LYS A 228 -14.68 -7.46 -29.29
N ILE A 229 -13.36 -7.32 -29.22
CA ILE A 229 -12.69 -6.02 -29.15
C ILE A 229 -12.47 -5.54 -30.58
N HIS A 230 -13.06 -4.40 -30.93
CA HIS A 230 -12.88 -3.77 -32.23
C HIS A 230 -11.76 -2.71 -32.12
N LEU A 231 -10.84 -2.71 -33.07
CA LEU A 231 -9.73 -1.76 -33.11
C LEU A 231 -9.99 -0.66 -34.14
N GLY A 232 -9.94 0.59 -33.68
CA GLY A 232 -9.89 1.77 -34.52
C GLY A 232 -8.45 2.25 -34.69
N PHE A 233 -8.13 2.73 -35.88
CA PHE A 233 -6.83 3.28 -36.23
C PHE A 233 -7.03 4.72 -36.69
N ASP A 234 -6.34 5.66 -36.05
CA ASP A 234 -6.31 7.06 -36.46
C ASP A 234 -4.88 7.44 -36.84
N LEU A 235 -4.69 7.94 -38.06
CA LEU A 235 -3.37 8.19 -38.65
C LEU A 235 -3.28 9.66 -39.07
N TRP A 236 -2.23 10.34 -38.63
CA TRP A 236 -1.95 11.71 -39.04
C TRP A 236 -0.46 12.00 -39.08
N THR A 237 -0.10 13.11 -39.72
CA THR A 237 1.23 13.67 -39.68
C THR A 237 1.23 14.86 -38.71
N SER A 238 2.03 14.79 -37.65
CA SER A 238 2.19 15.89 -36.70
C SER A 238 2.81 17.14 -37.37
N PRO A 239 2.66 18.34 -36.78
CA PRO A 239 3.31 19.56 -37.27
C PRO A 239 4.85 19.42 -37.40
N ASN A 240 5.45 18.57 -36.57
CA ASN A 240 6.88 18.25 -36.61
C ASN A 240 7.25 17.19 -37.67
N ARG A 241 6.34 16.88 -38.59
CA ARG A 241 6.49 15.91 -39.69
C ARG A 241 6.73 14.46 -39.25
N HIS A 242 6.37 14.11 -38.02
CA HIS A 242 6.29 12.71 -37.60
C HIS A 242 4.94 12.11 -37.99
N ALA A 243 4.96 10.95 -38.64
CA ALA A 243 3.79 10.11 -38.80
C ALA A 243 3.41 9.50 -37.43
N VAL A 244 2.15 9.64 -37.05
CA VAL A 244 1.61 9.17 -35.77
C VAL A 244 0.41 8.27 -36.06
N MET A 245 0.26 7.21 -35.26
CA MET A 245 -0.86 6.28 -35.36
C MET A 245 -1.41 5.98 -33.98
N ALA A 246 -2.63 6.43 -33.70
CA ALA A 246 -3.37 6.02 -32.52
C ALA A 246 -4.11 4.71 -32.78
N VAL A 247 -4.03 3.78 -31.83
CA VAL A 247 -4.81 2.54 -31.82
C VAL A 247 -5.78 2.59 -30.64
N THR A 248 -7.08 2.54 -30.94
CA THR A 248 -8.15 2.60 -29.93
C THR A 248 -8.93 1.30 -29.92
N ALA A 249 -9.20 0.74 -28.74
CA ALA A 249 -10.05 -0.43 -28.56
C ALA A 249 -11.46 -0.03 -28.11
N HIS A 250 -12.45 -0.65 -28.74
CA HIS A 250 -13.88 -0.50 -28.46
C HIS A 250 -14.50 -1.85 -28.11
N PHE A 251 -15.19 -1.92 -26.97
CA PHE A 251 -15.80 -3.16 -26.46
C PHE A 251 -16.89 -2.86 -25.41
N LEU A 252 -17.69 -3.87 -25.06
CA LEU A 252 -18.54 -3.82 -23.86
C LEU A 252 -17.82 -4.48 -22.67
N ASP A 253 -17.76 -3.79 -21.54
CA ASP A 253 -17.22 -4.33 -20.29
C ASP A 253 -18.15 -5.39 -19.66
N ARG A 254 -17.73 -5.97 -18.53
CA ARG A 254 -18.51 -6.96 -17.76
C ARG A 254 -19.89 -6.47 -17.31
N GLN A 255 -20.10 -5.16 -17.26
CA GLN A 255 -21.38 -4.55 -16.91
C GLN A 255 -22.24 -4.27 -18.15
N GLY A 256 -21.76 -4.64 -19.35
CA GLY A 256 -22.42 -4.37 -20.62
C GLY A 256 -22.30 -2.91 -21.07
N LYS A 257 -21.44 -2.11 -20.46
CA LYS A 257 -21.24 -0.70 -20.81
C LYS A 257 -20.16 -0.57 -21.89
N HIS A 258 -20.43 0.29 -22.87
CA HIS A 258 -19.45 0.60 -23.91
C HIS A 258 -18.23 1.32 -23.33
N GLN A 259 -17.05 0.80 -23.68
CA GLN A 259 -15.75 1.34 -23.32
C GLN A 259 -14.94 1.68 -24.57
N SER A 260 -14.20 2.78 -24.48
CA SER A 260 -13.19 3.20 -25.45
C SER A 260 -11.86 3.40 -24.72
N ARG A 261 -10.79 2.77 -25.21
CA ARG A 261 -9.46 2.80 -24.59
C ARG A 261 -8.38 3.04 -25.65
N LEU A 262 -7.58 4.09 -25.47
CA LEU A 262 -6.36 4.30 -26.27
C LEU A 262 -5.29 3.30 -25.82
N LEU A 263 -4.81 2.46 -26.75
CA LEU A 263 -3.84 1.40 -26.48
C LEU A 263 -2.41 1.79 -26.86
N ALA A 264 -2.28 2.55 -27.94
CA ALA A 264 -1.00 3.00 -28.47
C ALA A 264 -1.18 4.34 -29.19
N LEU A 265 -0.11 5.13 -29.23
CA LEU A 265 0.02 6.41 -29.93
C LEU A 265 1.47 6.58 -30.40
#